data_AF-A0A7U7I7L1-F1
#
_entry.id   AF-A0A7U7I7L1-F1
#
_cell.length_a   1.000
_cell.length_b   1.000
_cell.length_c   1.000
_cell.angle_alpha   90.00
_cell.angle_beta   90.00
_cell.angle_gamma   90.00
#
_symmetry.space_group_name_H-M   'P 1'
#
loop_
_entity.id
_entity.type
_entity.pdbx_description
1 polymer ?
#
loop_
_entity_poly.entity_id
_entity_poly.type
_entity_poly.pdbx_seq_one_letter_code
_entity_poly.pdbx_strand_id
1 'polypeptide(L)'
;MSEKKALRVLFCMGINQNFFDAPREEQLQVWAAFSEMWNGIHDLPGVKVFGNMDDDQSMVGPSTGYPWTTYLLADVPDIETVHAACNLFRSTPVGDGTYKLWRYAKVEARTGRELIIQRA
;
A
#
# COMPACT_ATOMS: atom_id res chain seq x y z
N MET A 1 10.59 12.67 -27.95
CA MET A 1 10.46 12.04 -26.61
C MET A 1 9.04 11.54 -26.52
N SER A 2 8.81 10.21 -26.53
CA SER A 2 7.46 9.68 -26.32
C SER A 2 7.00 10.09 -24.93
N GLU A 3 5.79 10.62 -24.80
CA GLU A 3 5.17 10.78 -23.48
C GLU A 3 5.12 9.39 -22.82
N LYS A 4 5.74 9.26 -21.65
CA LYS A 4 5.62 8.05 -20.83
C LYS A 4 4.23 8.07 -20.21
N LYS A 5 3.40 7.08 -20.56
CA LYS A 5 2.13 6.86 -19.87
C LYS A 5 2.40 6.39 -18.45
N ALA A 6 1.60 6.88 -17.50
CA ALA A 6 1.65 6.41 -16.12
C ALA A 6 1.37 4.91 -16.03
N LEU A 7 1.97 4.27 -15.03
CA LEU A 7 1.72 2.88 -14.67
C LEU A 7 0.43 2.81 -13.86
N ARG A 8 -0.51 1.95 -14.26
CA ARG A 8 -1.67 1.64 -13.42
C ARG A 8 -1.22 0.60 -12.40
N VAL A 9 -1.21 0.95 -11.12
CA VAL A 9 -0.65 0.12 -10.05
C VAL A 9 -1.73 -0.20 -9.02
N LEU A 10 -1.86 -1.49 -8.72
CA LEU A 10 -2.61 -1.97 -7.57
C LEU A 10 -1.62 -2.36 -6.47
N PHE A 11 -1.58 -1.60 -5.39
CA PHE A 11 -0.84 -1.98 -4.19
C PHE A 11 -1.71 -2.91 -3.35
N CYS A 12 -1.30 -4.17 -3.31
CA CYS A 12 -1.96 -5.22 -2.54
C CYS A 12 -1.24 -5.37 -1.20
N MET A 13 -1.93 -5.14 -0.09
CA MET A 13 -1.31 -5.12 1.23
C MET A 13 -1.91 -6.18 2.15
N GLY A 14 -1.04 -6.93 2.81
CA GLY A 14 -1.42 -7.94 3.79
C GLY A 14 -0.97 -7.54 5.18
N ILE A 15 -1.88 -7.55 6.15
CA ILE A 15 -1.53 -7.41 7.56
C ILE A 15 -0.98 -8.76 8.09
N ASN A 16 0.13 -8.71 8.81
CA ASN A 16 0.82 -9.89 9.34
C ASN A 16 0.24 -10.31 10.70
N GLN A 17 0.44 -11.59 11.08
CA GLN A 17 0.00 -12.12 12.39
C GLN A 17 0.49 -11.30 13.58
N ASN A 18 1.71 -10.75 13.50
CA ASN A 18 2.30 -9.90 14.55
C ASN A 18 1.41 -8.71 14.95
N PHE A 19 0.60 -8.16 14.04
CA PHE A 19 -0.35 -7.09 14.38
C PHE A 19 -1.52 -7.62 15.21
N PHE A 20 -2.06 -8.78 14.84
CA PHE A 20 -3.19 -9.40 15.54
C PHE A 20 -2.79 -9.88 16.94
N ASP A 21 -1.54 -10.32 17.12
CA ASP A 21 -0.99 -10.73 18.41
C ASP A 21 -0.60 -9.54 19.31
N ALA A 22 -0.45 -8.34 18.73
CA ALA A 22 0.02 -7.16 19.44
C ALA A 22 -1.02 -6.64 20.46
N PRO A 23 -0.59 -6.09 21.60
CA PRO A 23 -1.47 -5.39 22.51
C PRO A 23 -2.11 -4.17 21.82
N ARG A 24 -3.27 -3.73 22.32
CA ARG A 24 -4.05 -2.64 21.71
C ARG A 24 -3.26 -1.35 21.52
N GLU A 25 -2.38 -1.02 22.48
CA GLU A 25 -1.52 0.15 22.41
C GLU A 25 -0.58 0.10 21.19
N GLU A 26 0.07 -1.03 20.97
CA GLU A 26 0.96 -1.26 19.82
C GLU A 26 0.16 -1.25 18.51
N GLN A 27 -1.04 -1.85 18.49
CA GLN A 27 -1.93 -1.79 17.32
C GLN A 27 -2.28 -0.34 16.92
N LEU A 28 -2.50 0.56 17.89
CA LEU A 28 -2.74 1.98 17.61
C LEU A 28 -1.52 2.67 17.00
N GLN A 29 -0.32 2.31 17.46
CA GLN A 29 0.93 2.82 16.87
C GLN A 29 1.14 2.31 15.44
N VAL A 30 0.81 1.04 15.17
CA VAL A 30 0.83 0.47 13.82
C VAL A 30 -0.19 1.18 12.93
N TRP A 31 -1.39 1.48 13.43
CA TRP A 31 -2.40 2.23 12.68
C TRP A 31 -1.93 3.64 12.30
N ALA A 32 -1.26 4.34 13.23
CA ALA A 32 -0.67 5.65 12.96
C ALA A 32 0.42 5.56 11.87
N ALA A 33 1.31 4.57 11.96
CA ALA A 33 2.34 4.30 10.95
C ALA A 33 1.73 3.94 9.58
N PHE A 34 0.65 3.13 9.57
CA PHE A 34 -0.07 2.80 8.35
C PHE A 34 -0.69 4.04 7.71
N SER A 35 -1.28 4.93 8.51
CA SER A 35 -1.82 6.21 8.05
C SER A 35 -0.74 7.12 7.46
N GLU A 36 0.44 7.19 8.10
CA GLU A 36 1.59 7.94 7.57
C GLU A 36 2.06 7.37 6.23
N MET A 37 2.25 6.04 6.14
CA MET A 37 2.61 5.38 4.89
C MET A 37 1.57 5.65 3.80
N TRP A 38 0.29 5.55 4.13
CA TRP A 38 -0.80 5.76 3.19
C TRP A 38 -0.78 7.17 2.60
N ASN A 39 -0.70 8.20 3.46
CA ASN A 39 -0.57 9.58 3.01
C ASN A 39 0.74 9.79 2.24
N GLY A 40 1.84 9.15 2.65
CA GLY A 40 3.11 9.17 1.93
C GLY A 40 2.98 8.67 0.49
N ILE A 41 2.11 7.68 0.20
CA ILE A 41 1.83 7.26 -1.18
C ILE A 41 1.10 8.37 -1.96
N HIS A 42 0.12 9.04 -1.35
CA HIS A 42 -0.59 10.16 -1.98
C HIS A 42 0.33 11.35 -2.26
N ASP A 43 1.30 11.59 -1.39
CA ASP A 43 2.21 12.73 -1.45
C ASP A 43 3.37 12.53 -2.45
N LEU A 44 3.56 11.31 -2.98
CA LEU A 44 4.60 11.04 -3.98
C LEU A 44 4.32 11.85 -5.27
N PRO A 45 5.32 12.60 -5.79
CA PRO A 45 5.13 13.43 -6.97
C PRO A 45 4.60 12.64 -8.18
N GLY A 46 3.50 13.12 -8.76
CA GLY A 46 2.89 12.52 -9.95
C GLY A 46 2.04 11.28 -9.67
N VAL A 47 1.90 10.83 -8.42
CA VAL A 47 0.95 9.78 -8.07
C VAL A 47 -0.47 10.31 -8.06
N LYS A 48 -1.40 9.54 -8.63
CA LYS A 48 -2.84 9.80 -8.58
C LYS A 48 -3.56 8.57 -8.04
N VAL A 49 -4.04 8.66 -6.81
CA VAL A 49 -4.83 7.58 -6.20
C VAL A 49 -6.29 7.66 -6.68
N PHE A 50 -6.82 6.53 -7.16
CA PHE A 50 -8.21 6.41 -7.61
C PHE A 50 -9.15 5.95 -6.51
N GLY A 51 -8.64 5.18 -5.55
CA GLY A 51 -9.43 4.63 -4.48
C GLY A 51 -8.73 3.49 -3.79
N ASN A 52 -9.42 2.94 -2.80
CA ASN A 52 -8.96 1.83 -2.00
C ASN A 52 -10.11 0.89 -1.66
N MET A 53 -9.73 -0.30 -1.22
CA MET A 53 -10.61 -1.25 -0.56
C MET A 53 -9.87 -1.69 0.70
N ASP A 54 -10.21 -1.07 1.83
CA ASP A 54 -9.65 -1.40 3.13
C ASP A 54 -10.55 -2.39 3.87
N ASP A 55 -9.93 -3.20 4.73
CA ASP A 55 -10.61 -4.22 5.53
C ASP A 55 -11.58 -5.04 4.69
N ASP A 56 -11.04 -5.81 3.72
CA ASP A 56 -11.82 -6.75 2.92
C ASP A 56 -12.69 -7.58 3.86
N GLN A 57 -13.98 -7.23 3.93
CA GLN A 57 -14.90 -7.77 4.94
C GLN A 57 -15.17 -9.27 4.75
N SER A 58 -14.71 -9.84 3.63
CA SER A 58 -14.73 -11.27 3.35
C SER A 58 -13.43 -11.98 3.70
N MET A 59 -12.36 -11.23 3.99
CA MET A 59 -11.03 -11.70 4.39
C MET A 59 -10.68 -11.20 5.79
N VAL A 60 -10.90 -12.05 6.80
CA VAL A 60 -10.60 -11.73 8.21
C VAL A 60 -9.36 -12.49 8.68
N GLY A 61 -8.38 -11.76 9.22
CA GLY A 61 -7.15 -12.31 9.78
C GLY A 61 -5.90 -11.97 8.96
N PRO A 62 -4.73 -12.55 9.29
CA PRO A 62 -3.49 -12.24 8.60
C PRO A 62 -3.48 -12.74 7.15
N SER A 63 -2.90 -11.95 6.25
CA SER A 63 -2.78 -12.29 4.84
C SER A 63 -1.32 -12.28 4.38
N THR A 64 -0.84 -13.43 3.89
CA THR A 64 0.49 -13.55 3.26
C THR A 64 0.46 -13.55 1.74
N GLY A 65 -0.75 -13.60 1.14
CA GLY A 65 -1.02 -13.74 -0.28
C GLY A 65 -2.47 -13.41 -0.59
N TYR A 66 -2.90 -13.49 -1.86
CA TYR A 66 -4.31 -13.28 -2.20
C TYR A 66 -5.24 -14.29 -1.48
N PRO A 67 -6.39 -13.84 -0.92
CA PRO A 67 -6.88 -12.46 -0.86
C PRO A 67 -6.12 -11.59 0.16
N TRP A 68 -5.90 -10.32 -0.22
CA TRP A 68 -5.23 -9.31 0.60
C TRP A 68 -6.21 -8.60 1.53
N THR A 69 -5.72 -8.11 2.67
CA THR A 69 -6.54 -7.39 3.65
C THR A 69 -6.94 -6.00 3.18
N THR A 70 -6.09 -5.33 2.39
CA THR A 70 -6.36 -3.97 1.90
C THR A 70 -5.67 -3.70 0.56
N TYR A 71 -6.26 -2.82 -0.25
CA TYR A 71 -5.84 -2.52 -1.61
C TYR A 71 -5.87 -1.01 -1.88
N LEU A 72 -4.91 -0.51 -2.67
CA LEU A 72 -4.89 0.87 -3.17
C LEU A 72 -4.62 0.87 -4.69
N LEU A 73 -5.52 1.49 -5.46
CA LEU A 73 -5.38 1.64 -6.91
C LEU A 73 -4.91 3.06 -7.25
N ALA A 74 -3.82 3.19 -8.00
CA ALA A 74 -3.26 4.47 -8.40
C ALA A 74 -2.67 4.44 -9.81
N ASP A 75 -2.56 5.62 -10.43
CA ASP A 75 -1.58 5.86 -11.49
C ASP A 75 -0.28 6.38 -10.86
N VAL A 76 0.86 5.83 -11.31
CA VAL A 76 2.20 6.11 -10.78
C VAL A 76 3.12 6.45 -11.96
N PRO A 77 3.94 7.51 -11.90
CA PRO A 77 4.63 8.04 -13.10
C PRO A 77 5.70 7.09 -13.65
N ASP A 78 6.36 6.32 -12.80
CA ASP A 78 7.44 5.41 -13.16
C ASP A 78 7.66 4.31 -12.11
N ILE A 79 8.53 3.36 -12.42
CA ILE A 79 8.79 2.19 -11.56
C ILE A 79 9.58 2.60 -10.30
N GLU A 80 10.40 3.64 -10.39
CA GLU A 80 11.14 4.21 -9.27
C GLU A 80 10.17 4.76 -8.20
N THR A 81 9.08 5.40 -8.63
CA THR A 81 8.03 5.90 -7.73
C THR A 81 7.21 4.75 -7.14
N VAL A 82 6.98 3.66 -7.88
CA VAL A 82 6.40 2.42 -7.31
C VAL A 82 7.31 1.86 -6.22
N HIS A 83 8.62 1.82 -6.46
CA HIS A 83 9.58 1.38 -5.45
C HIS A 83 9.61 2.30 -4.24
N ALA A 84 9.50 3.61 -4.43
CA ALA A 84 9.40 4.59 -3.35
C ALA A 84 8.16 4.33 -2.47
N ALA A 85 7.00 4.11 -3.09
CA ALA A 85 5.77 3.74 -2.38
C ALA A 85 5.94 2.44 -1.57
N CYS A 86 6.49 1.39 -2.18
CA CYS A 86 6.79 0.14 -1.48
C CYS A 86 7.83 0.32 -0.36
N ASN A 87 8.75 1.28 -0.51
CA ASN A 87 9.79 1.53 0.47
C ASN A 87 9.27 2.22 1.74
N LEU A 88 8.10 2.87 1.70
CA LEU A 88 7.46 3.43 2.89
C LEU A 88 7.24 2.37 3.97
N PHE A 89 6.93 1.12 3.60
CA PHE A 89 6.84 0.01 4.55
C PHE A 89 8.17 -0.25 5.28
N ARG A 90 9.31 -0.01 4.62
CA ARG A 90 10.64 -0.19 5.21
C ARG A 90 11.09 1.00 6.06
N SER A 91 10.64 2.21 5.73
CA SER A 91 11.11 3.44 6.38
C SER A 91 10.20 3.95 7.47
N THR A 92 8.89 3.79 7.33
CA THR A 92 7.89 4.37 8.25
C THR A 92 8.02 3.74 9.65
N PRO A 93 8.34 4.53 10.68
CA PRO A 93 8.49 4.04 12.05
C PRO A 93 7.13 3.66 12.65
N VAL A 94 7.14 2.65 13.53
CA VAL A 94 6.02 2.35 14.43
C VAL A 94 6.38 2.80 15.83
N GLY A 95 5.52 3.60 16.46
CA GLY A 95 5.73 4.10 17.82
C GLY A 95 7.03 4.91 17.93
N ASP A 96 7.91 4.48 18.83
CA ASP A 96 9.23 5.10 19.03
C ASP A 96 10.26 4.80 17.91
N GLY A 97 9.88 3.96 16.94
CA GLY A 97 10.71 3.61 15.80
C GLY A 97 11.59 2.37 16.01
N THR A 98 11.45 1.65 17.13
CA THR A 98 12.06 0.33 17.36
C THR A 98 11.77 -0.63 16.21
N TYR A 99 10.53 -0.59 15.71
CA TYR A 99 10.11 -1.35 14.54
C TYR A 99 9.69 -0.42 13.40
N LYS A 100 9.67 -0.99 12.20
CA LYS A 100 9.15 -0.36 10.98
C LYS A 100 7.90 -1.10 10.53
N LEU A 101 7.09 -0.43 9.70
CA LEU A 101 5.80 -0.94 9.28
C LEU A 101 5.87 -2.34 8.62
N TRP A 102 6.97 -2.68 7.94
CA TRP A 102 7.17 -4.00 7.31
C TRP A 102 7.02 -5.18 8.29
N ARG A 103 7.26 -4.97 9.59
CA ARG A 103 7.07 -6.01 10.63
C ARG A 103 5.60 -6.42 10.74
N TYR A 104 4.68 -5.50 10.49
CA TYR A 104 3.24 -5.65 10.70
C TYR A 104 2.43 -5.72 9.41
N ALA A 105 2.95 -5.20 8.31
CA ALA A 105 2.28 -5.23 7.02
C ALA A 105 3.28 -5.51 5.89
N LYS A 106 2.83 -6.23 4.86
CA LYS A 106 3.55 -6.40 3.59
C LYS A 106 2.79 -5.72 2.46
N VAL A 107 3.51 -5.41 1.37
CA VAL A 107 2.93 -4.88 0.13
C VAL A 107 3.48 -5.61 -1.08
N GLU A 108 2.61 -5.87 -2.05
CA GLU A 108 2.93 -6.30 -3.40
C GLU A 108 2.33 -5.32 -4.41
N ALA A 109 3.17 -4.65 -5.19
CA ALA A 109 2.71 -3.76 -6.25
C ALA A 109 2.49 -4.55 -7.55
N ARG A 110 1.26 -4.56 -8.05
CA ARG A 110 0.91 -5.12 -9.37
C ARG A 110 0.86 -3.99 -10.38
N THR A 111 1.86 -3.92 -11.24
CA THR A 111 1.98 -2.87 -12.27
C THR A 111 1.35 -3.32 -13.59
N GLY A 112 0.48 -2.50 -14.14
CA GLY A 112 -0.18 -2.71 -15.42
C GLY A 112 -0.39 -1.39 -16.16
N ARG A 113 -1.48 -1.33 -16.93
CA ARG A 113 -1.87 -0.16 -17.73
C ARG A 113 -3.37 0.08 -17.63
N GLU A 114 -3.79 1.32 -17.86
CA GLU A 114 -5.19 1.63 -18.10
C GLU A 114 -5.73 0.87 -19.33
N LEU A 115 -6.95 0.36 -19.21
CA LEU A 115 -7.69 -0.20 -20.33
C LEU A 115 -8.45 0.92 -21.06
N ILE A 116 -8.12 1.16 -22.33
CA ILE A 116 -8.80 2.13 -23.19
C ILE A 116 -9.72 1.35 -24.13
N ILE A 117 -11.05 1.46 -23.93
CA ILE A 117 -12.06 0.86 -24.81
C ILE A 117 -12.70 1.97 -25.64
N GLN A 118 -12.68 1.81 -26.95
CA GLN A 118 -13.49 2.66 -27.83
C GLN A 118 -14.96 2.29 -27.67
N ARG A 119 -15.79 3.26 -27.29
CA ARG A 119 -17.24 3.10 -27.37
C ARG A 119 -17.66 3.30 -28.83
N ALA A 120 -18.54 2.42 -29.31
CA ALA A 120 -19.21 2.59 -30.60
C ALA A 120 -20.18 3.77 -30.54
#